data_AF-A0A939XPM1-F1
#
_entry.id   AF-A0A939XPM1-F1
#
_cell.length_a   1.000
_cell.length_b   1.000
_cell.length_c   1.000
_cell.angle_alpha   90.00
_cell.angle_beta   90.00
_cell.angle_gamma   90.00
#
_symmetry.space_group_name_H-M   'P 1'
#
loop_
_entity.id
_entity.type
_entity.pdbx_description
1 polymer ?
#
loop_
_entity_poly.entity_id
_entity_poly.type
_entity_poly.pdbx_seq_one_letter_code
_entity_poly.pdbx_strand_id
1 'polypeptide(L)'
;LIAYGDTMYLKPGRNFATVGLYRDIRKWPKRDKRYKGEHRSVVNFDWLSPFTISEVLRGKKILENLRAASGDNVSTYNYHEYVIKAPLLHKGIKYYDMALRIYMGAVLKRHKPVPPITTEGEGNWIDLMGLLMPQRAEEKMIDDIINGLLNTIEAVNSRFKALDADYNELRWSWSYRIILDYYGIDELTDEAVERIHQDYVTARREWIALIREDAENEYTLGDIDREVLDDFVNLLDREVDFENQKLYM
;
A
#
# COMPACT_ATOMS: atom_id res chain seq x y z
N LEU A 1 -16.80 0.91 8.15
CA LEU A 1 -17.78 1.70 8.91
C LEU A 1 -18.93 0.80 9.29
N ILE A 2 -19.50 0.94 10.49
CA ILE A 2 -20.71 0.22 10.92
C ILE A 2 -21.59 1.20 11.69
N ALA A 3 -22.86 1.31 11.31
CA ALA A 3 -23.84 2.11 12.03
C ALA A 3 -24.52 1.26 13.11
N TYR A 4 -24.65 1.80 14.32
CA TYR A 4 -25.49 1.23 15.37
C TYR A 4 -26.30 2.36 16.01
N GLY A 5 -27.61 2.39 15.71
CA GLY A 5 -28.45 3.53 16.02
C GLY A 5 -27.91 4.80 15.34
N ASP A 6 -27.80 5.88 16.09
CA ASP A 6 -27.26 7.16 15.61
C ASP A 6 -25.73 7.24 15.68
N THR A 7 -25.06 6.19 16.14
CA THR A 7 -23.58 6.18 16.27
C THR A 7 -22.91 5.50 15.10
N MET A 8 -21.95 6.20 14.49
CA MET A 8 -21.13 5.68 13.41
C MET A 8 -19.79 5.15 13.93
N TYR A 9 -19.59 3.83 13.87
CA TYR A 9 -18.36 3.20 14.31
C TYR A 9 -17.36 3.03 13.16
N LEU A 10 -16.16 3.53 13.37
CA LEU A 10 -15.03 3.34 12.46
C LEU A 10 -14.17 2.16 12.94
N LYS A 11 -13.79 1.30 11.99
CA LYS A 11 -12.89 0.16 12.19
C LYS A 11 -11.64 0.38 11.32
N PRO A 12 -10.62 1.12 11.79
CA PRO A 12 -9.47 1.46 10.98
C PRO A 12 -8.73 0.22 10.48
N GLY A 13 -8.26 0.24 9.23
CA GLY A 13 -7.53 -0.87 8.61
C GLY A 13 -8.32 -2.19 8.43
N ARG A 14 -9.64 -2.23 8.70
CA ARG A 14 -10.41 -3.50 8.75
C ARG A 14 -10.24 -4.39 7.52
N ASN A 15 -10.21 -3.81 6.32
CA ASN A 15 -10.17 -4.57 5.08
C ASN A 15 -8.75 -4.99 4.66
N PHE A 16 -7.72 -4.60 5.42
CA PHE A 16 -6.32 -4.84 5.05
C PHE A 16 -5.95 -6.32 4.98
N ALA A 17 -6.51 -7.13 5.87
CA ALA A 17 -6.21 -8.55 5.98
C ALA A 17 -7.47 -9.40 5.77
N THR A 18 -8.21 -9.15 4.69
CA THR A 18 -9.39 -9.94 4.32
C THR A 18 -9.18 -10.77 3.08
N VAL A 19 -9.92 -11.88 2.96
CA VAL A 19 -9.95 -12.73 1.76
C VAL A 19 -10.33 -11.91 0.53
N GLY A 20 -11.33 -11.04 0.68
CA GLY A 20 -11.81 -10.16 -0.39
C GLY A 20 -10.70 -9.30 -0.99
N LEU A 21 -9.94 -8.57 -0.15
CA LEU A 21 -8.85 -7.73 -0.64
C LEU A 21 -7.74 -8.58 -1.28
N TYR A 22 -7.32 -9.66 -0.62
CA TYR A 22 -6.27 -10.54 -1.13
C TYR A 22 -6.62 -11.12 -2.51
N ARG A 23 -7.87 -11.53 -2.71
CA ARG A 23 -8.35 -11.99 -4.01
C ARG A 23 -8.34 -10.87 -5.05
N ASP A 24 -8.82 -9.69 -4.69
CA ASP A 24 -8.95 -8.58 -5.64
C ASP A 24 -7.60 -8.09 -6.15
N ILE A 25 -6.59 -7.93 -5.27
CA ILE A 25 -5.24 -7.48 -5.69
C ILE A 25 -4.56 -8.46 -6.67
N ARG A 26 -4.92 -9.75 -6.64
CA ARG A 26 -4.41 -10.77 -7.59
C ARG A 26 -5.25 -10.90 -8.85
N LYS A 27 -6.53 -10.54 -8.76
CA LYS A 27 -7.53 -10.70 -9.81
C LYS A 27 -7.52 -9.55 -10.80
N TRP A 28 -7.33 -8.31 -10.34
CA TRP A 28 -7.33 -7.12 -11.19
C TRP A 28 -6.26 -7.16 -12.30
N PRO A 29 -4.98 -7.49 -12.03
CA PRO A 29 -3.96 -7.56 -13.09
C PRO A 29 -4.30 -8.62 -14.14
N LYS A 30 -4.86 -9.76 -13.72
CA LYS A 30 -5.25 -10.86 -14.63
C LYS A 30 -6.48 -10.54 -15.48
N ARG A 31 -7.26 -9.53 -15.10
CA ARG A 31 -8.45 -9.07 -15.83
C ARG A 31 -8.12 -8.05 -16.90
N ASP A 32 -6.90 -7.52 -16.92
CA ASP A 32 -6.46 -6.70 -18.02
C ASP A 32 -6.28 -7.55 -19.28
N LYS A 33 -7.27 -7.46 -20.18
CA LYS A 33 -7.30 -8.16 -21.46
C LYS A 33 -6.94 -7.25 -22.63
N ARG A 34 -6.43 -6.04 -22.38
CA ARG A 34 -6.03 -5.10 -23.43
C ARG A 34 -4.85 -5.70 -24.21
N TYR A 35 -4.89 -5.59 -25.54
CA TYR A 35 -3.81 -6.13 -26.38
C TYR A 35 -2.52 -5.35 -26.20
N LYS A 36 -1.38 -6.05 -26.17
CA LYS A 36 -0.05 -5.42 -26.11
C LYS A 36 0.10 -4.46 -27.31
N GLY A 37 0.46 -3.20 -27.04
CA GLY A 37 0.56 -2.14 -28.04
C GLY A 37 -0.70 -1.28 -28.20
N GLU A 38 -1.86 -1.72 -27.70
CA GLU A 38 -3.13 -0.97 -27.76
C GLU A 38 -3.51 -0.29 -26.44
N HIS A 39 -2.56 -0.17 -25.51
CA HIS A 39 -2.80 0.46 -24.20
C HIS A 39 -2.82 1.98 -24.37
N ARG A 40 -4.01 2.54 -24.63
CA ARG A 40 -4.21 3.99 -24.67
C ARG A 40 -4.17 4.64 -23.29
N SER A 41 -4.57 3.89 -22.26
CA SER A 41 -4.48 4.30 -20.86
C SER A 41 -3.36 3.54 -20.16
N VAL A 42 -2.58 4.26 -19.37
CA VAL A 42 -1.56 3.68 -18.50
C VAL A 42 -2.21 3.27 -17.18
N VAL A 43 -1.91 2.06 -16.69
CA VAL A 43 -2.44 1.55 -15.42
C VAL A 43 -1.34 0.83 -14.65
N ASN A 44 -1.05 1.32 -13.44
CA ASN A 44 -0.16 0.65 -12.50
C ASN A 44 -0.99 -0.24 -11.56
N PHE A 45 -0.56 -1.49 -11.39
CA PHE A 45 -1.31 -2.50 -10.63
C PHE A 45 -0.78 -2.73 -9.21
N ASP A 46 0.21 -1.96 -8.75
CA ASP A 46 0.72 -2.09 -7.39
C ASP A 46 -0.34 -1.61 -6.38
N TRP A 47 -0.87 -2.53 -5.59
CA TRP A 47 -1.87 -2.21 -4.56
C TRP A 47 -1.27 -1.47 -3.35
N LEU A 48 -0.01 -1.76 -3.01
CA LEU A 48 0.81 -0.95 -2.11
C LEU A 48 1.77 -0.13 -2.96
N SER A 49 1.44 1.14 -3.14
CA SER A 49 2.16 2.12 -3.94
C SER A 49 2.40 3.37 -3.09
N PRO A 50 3.26 4.31 -3.53
CA PRO A 50 3.39 5.59 -2.83
C PRO A 50 2.05 6.29 -2.56
N PHE A 51 1.12 6.21 -3.51
CA PHE A 51 -0.23 6.72 -3.36
C PHE A 51 -0.95 6.07 -2.16
N THR A 52 -1.09 4.74 -2.15
CA THR A 52 -1.84 4.06 -1.08
C THR A 52 -1.11 4.07 0.26
N ILE A 53 0.23 4.02 0.27
CA ILE A 53 1.02 4.05 1.49
C ILE A 53 1.03 5.44 2.12
N SER A 54 0.94 6.52 1.32
CA SER A 54 0.75 7.86 1.87
C SER A 54 -0.55 7.94 2.70
N GLU A 55 -1.64 7.32 2.25
CA GLU A 55 -2.90 7.22 3.02
C GLU A 55 -2.74 6.41 4.30
N VAL A 56 -1.99 5.30 4.24
CA VAL A 56 -1.69 4.47 5.40
C VAL A 56 -0.90 5.27 6.44
N LEU A 57 0.11 6.04 6.04
CA LEU A 57 0.88 6.92 6.92
C LEU A 57 0.00 7.97 7.58
N ARG A 58 -0.84 8.66 6.79
CA ARG A 58 -1.77 9.67 7.32
C ARG A 58 -2.76 9.06 8.31
N GLY A 59 -3.35 7.92 7.95
CA GLY A 59 -4.27 7.18 8.81
C GLY A 59 -3.61 6.76 10.13
N LYS A 60 -2.40 6.19 10.07
CA LYS A 60 -1.61 5.83 11.26
C LYS A 60 -1.37 7.05 12.15
N LYS A 61 -0.90 8.16 11.58
CA LYS A 61 -0.60 9.38 12.33
C LYS A 61 -1.84 9.94 13.04
N ILE A 62 -3.01 9.90 12.39
CA ILE A 62 -4.29 10.28 13.01
C ILE A 62 -4.58 9.42 14.23
N LEU A 63 -4.47 8.09 14.12
CA LEU A 63 -4.74 7.18 15.24
C LEU A 63 -3.75 7.37 16.40
N GLU A 64 -2.47 7.56 16.09
CA GLU A 64 -1.44 7.84 17.10
C GLU A 64 -1.68 9.17 17.81
N ASN A 65 -2.08 10.21 17.08
CA ASN A 65 -2.42 11.51 17.67
C ASN A 65 -3.65 11.42 18.59
N LEU A 66 -4.70 10.68 18.19
CA LEU A 66 -5.88 10.44 19.03
C LEU A 66 -5.50 9.72 20.33
N ARG A 67 -4.65 8.71 20.22
CA ARG A 67 -4.10 7.96 21.37
C ARG A 67 -3.28 8.86 22.29
N ALA A 68 -2.38 9.66 21.73
CA ALA A 68 -1.53 10.57 22.50
C ALA A 68 -2.35 11.65 23.24
N ALA A 69 -3.40 12.17 22.61
CA ALA A 69 -4.25 13.22 23.20
C ALA A 69 -5.19 12.70 24.29
N SER A 70 -5.76 11.50 24.11
CA SER A 70 -6.80 10.97 25.02
C SER A 70 -6.26 9.99 26.08
N GLY A 71 -5.05 9.45 25.87
CA GLY A 71 -4.44 8.42 26.70
C GLY A 71 -5.03 7.02 26.47
N ASP A 72 -4.40 6.01 27.08
CA ASP A 72 -4.74 4.58 26.86
C ASP A 72 -5.91 4.07 27.72
N ASN A 73 -6.35 4.83 28.73
CA ASN A 73 -7.39 4.41 29.68
C ASN A 73 -8.84 4.77 29.24
N VAL A 74 -9.04 5.11 27.97
CA VAL A 74 -10.36 5.41 27.40
C VAL A 74 -10.98 4.18 26.76
N SER A 75 -12.30 4.03 26.84
CA SER A 75 -13.02 2.95 26.15
C SER A 75 -13.18 3.20 24.64
N THR A 76 -13.19 4.47 24.25
CA THR A 76 -13.41 4.93 22.88
C THR A 76 -12.63 6.21 22.59
N TYR A 77 -12.26 6.38 21.32
CA TYR A 77 -11.73 7.61 20.76
C TYR A 77 -12.76 8.20 19.78
N ASN A 78 -12.82 9.53 19.69
CA ASN A 78 -13.69 10.23 18.75
C ASN A 78 -12.85 10.85 17.63
N TYR A 79 -13.28 10.67 16.38
CA TYR A 79 -12.66 11.27 15.21
C TYR A 79 -13.75 11.83 14.29
N HIS A 80 -13.89 13.16 14.27
CA HIS A 80 -15.06 13.82 13.71
C HIS A 80 -16.36 13.21 14.29
N GLU A 81 -17.33 12.87 13.45
CA GLU A 81 -18.61 12.24 13.84
C GLU A 81 -18.50 10.71 14.04
N TYR A 82 -17.29 10.16 14.10
CA TYR A 82 -17.05 8.72 14.23
C TYR A 82 -16.50 8.32 15.60
N VAL A 83 -16.98 7.17 16.08
CA VAL A 83 -16.49 6.52 17.30
C VAL A 83 -15.57 5.35 16.94
N ILE A 84 -14.39 5.29 17.56
CA ILE A 84 -13.42 4.20 17.42
C ILE A 84 -13.27 3.53 18.79
N LYS A 85 -13.66 2.26 18.92
CA LYS A 85 -13.40 1.50 20.16
C LYS A 85 -11.90 1.36 20.39
N ALA A 86 -11.42 1.49 21.62
CA ALA A 86 -9.99 1.48 21.90
C ALA A 86 -9.24 0.25 21.36
N PRO A 87 -9.74 -1.00 21.49
CA PRO A 87 -9.10 -2.17 20.89
C PRO A 87 -8.97 -2.09 19.35
N LEU A 88 -9.92 -1.41 18.68
CA LEU A 88 -9.91 -1.24 17.24
C LEU A 88 -8.96 -0.14 16.78
N LEU A 89 -8.71 0.88 17.61
CA LEU A 89 -7.67 1.86 17.34
C LEU A 89 -6.29 1.20 17.36
N HIS A 90 -5.98 0.43 18.41
CA HIS A 90 -4.70 -0.28 18.52
C HIS A 90 -4.52 -1.29 17.38
N LYS A 91 -5.57 -2.04 17.05
CA LYS A 91 -5.56 -2.96 15.91
C LYS A 91 -5.35 -2.22 14.59
N GLY A 92 -5.95 -1.04 14.42
CA GLY A 92 -5.76 -0.17 13.26
C GLY A 92 -4.31 0.29 13.08
N ILE A 93 -3.68 0.78 14.14
CA ILE A 93 -2.25 1.17 14.13
C ILE A 93 -1.39 -0.02 13.72
N LYS A 94 -1.62 -1.18 14.34
CA LYS A 94 -0.89 -2.42 14.03
C LYS A 94 -1.02 -2.83 12.56
N TYR A 95 -2.21 -2.71 11.98
CA TYR A 95 -2.45 -3.01 10.56
C TYR A 95 -1.73 -2.04 9.64
N TYR A 96 -1.70 -0.74 9.98
CA TYR A 96 -0.95 0.23 9.21
C TYR A 96 0.55 0.01 9.29
N ASP A 97 1.10 -0.33 10.46
CA ASP A 97 2.52 -0.73 10.58
C ASP A 97 2.87 -1.96 9.73
N MET A 98 1.98 -2.95 9.73
CA MET A 98 2.14 -4.15 8.91
C MET A 98 2.16 -3.81 7.41
N ALA A 99 1.24 -2.95 6.94
CA ALA A 99 1.21 -2.48 5.55
C ALA A 99 2.50 -1.75 5.17
N LEU A 100 3.00 -0.88 6.04
CA LEU A 100 4.24 -0.13 5.83
C LEU A 100 5.43 -1.08 5.69
N ARG A 101 5.60 -2.03 6.62
CA ARG A 101 6.69 -3.03 6.58
C ARG A 101 6.63 -3.90 5.33
N ILE A 102 5.43 -4.36 4.97
CA ILE A 102 5.21 -5.14 3.75
C ILE A 102 5.62 -4.35 2.51
N TYR A 103 5.24 -3.08 2.43
CA TYR A 103 5.62 -2.21 1.31
C TYR A 103 7.14 -2.01 1.24
N MET A 104 7.76 -1.59 2.34
CA MET A 104 9.19 -1.27 2.40
C MET A 104 10.08 -2.45 2.03
N GLY A 105 9.77 -3.66 2.55
CA GLY A 105 10.50 -4.85 2.12
C GLY A 105 10.22 -5.23 0.66
N ALA A 106 9.00 -5.04 0.15
CA ALA A 106 8.67 -5.36 -1.24
C ALA A 106 9.38 -4.44 -2.25
N VAL A 107 9.55 -3.15 -1.93
CA VAL A 107 10.30 -2.23 -2.81
C VAL A 107 11.80 -2.55 -2.80
N LEU A 108 12.36 -2.92 -1.65
CA LEU A 108 13.74 -3.42 -1.57
C LEU A 108 13.93 -4.72 -2.38
N LYS A 109 12.94 -5.62 -2.44
CA LYS A 109 13.03 -6.80 -3.33
C LYS A 109 13.18 -6.47 -4.81
N ARG A 110 12.81 -5.24 -5.23
CA ARG A 110 12.77 -4.82 -6.63
C ARG A 110 13.81 -3.74 -6.96
N HIS A 111 14.52 -3.20 -5.97
CA HIS A 111 15.46 -2.11 -6.15
C HIS A 111 16.69 -2.26 -5.25
N LYS A 112 17.87 -1.89 -5.76
CA LYS A 112 19.10 -1.89 -4.95
C LYS A 112 19.00 -0.86 -3.82
N PRO A 113 19.53 -1.14 -2.62
CA PRO A 113 19.48 -0.23 -1.47
C PRO A 113 20.49 0.92 -1.61
N VAL A 114 20.41 1.68 -2.70
CA VAL A 114 21.28 2.82 -3.01
C VAL A 114 20.48 4.11 -3.05
N PRO A 115 21.09 5.28 -2.79
CA PRO A 115 20.40 6.55 -2.94
C PRO A 115 19.74 6.68 -4.33
N PRO A 116 18.54 7.27 -4.41
CA PRO A 116 17.83 7.42 -5.68
C PRO A 116 18.60 8.35 -6.63
N ILE A 117 18.50 8.09 -7.94
CA ILE A 117 19.19 8.91 -8.96
C ILE A 117 18.39 10.15 -9.36
N THR A 118 17.18 10.29 -8.81
CA THR A 118 16.29 11.43 -9.01
C THR A 118 15.58 11.76 -7.71
N THR A 119 15.27 13.05 -7.53
CA THR A 119 14.35 13.49 -6.48
C THR A 119 12.93 13.62 -6.99
N GLU A 120 12.66 13.42 -8.29
CA GLU A 120 11.34 13.65 -8.94
C GLU A 120 10.20 12.77 -8.40
N GLY A 121 10.53 11.71 -7.67
CA GLY A 121 9.55 10.81 -7.06
C GLY A 121 9.08 11.17 -5.66
N GLU A 122 9.82 11.99 -4.91
CA GLU A 122 9.43 12.46 -3.56
C GLU A 122 8.07 13.22 -3.53
N GLY A 123 7.56 13.50 -2.33
CA GLY A 123 6.33 14.28 -2.13
C GLY A 123 5.04 13.47 -2.28
N ASN A 124 3.94 14.17 -2.56
CA ASN A 124 2.63 13.55 -2.73
C ASN A 124 2.55 12.76 -4.04
N TRP A 125 1.75 11.70 -4.03
CA TRP A 125 1.40 10.92 -5.21
C TRP A 125 -0.11 10.98 -5.45
N ILE A 126 -0.50 10.82 -6.70
CA ILE A 126 -1.88 10.83 -7.15
C ILE A 126 -2.18 9.58 -8.00
N ASP A 127 -3.47 9.31 -8.19
CA ASP A 127 -3.98 8.33 -9.14
C ASP A 127 -4.74 9.05 -10.25
N LEU A 128 -4.13 9.10 -11.44
CA LEU A 128 -4.75 9.64 -12.65
C LEU A 128 -5.31 8.49 -13.50
N MET A 129 -6.50 8.01 -13.11
CA MET A 129 -7.26 6.97 -13.83
C MET A 129 -6.46 5.66 -14.04
N GLY A 130 -5.67 5.28 -13.04
CA GLY A 130 -4.79 4.12 -13.03
C GLY A 130 -3.31 4.45 -13.17
N LEU A 131 -2.95 5.63 -13.69
CA LEU A 131 -1.56 6.09 -13.71
C LEU A 131 -1.20 6.66 -12.34
N LEU A 132 -0.34 5.94 -11.63
CA LEU A 132 0.22 6.40 -10.37
C LEU A 132 1.46 7.25 -10.63
N MET A 133 1.45 8.48 -10.14
CA MET A 133 2.54 9.43 -10.39
C MET A 133 2.71 10.44 -9.26
N PRO A 134 3.90 11.06 -9.13
CA PRO A 134 4.10 12.20 -8.24
C PRO A 134 3.18 13.36 -8.62
N GLN A 135 2.57 14.03 -7.65
CA GLN A 135 1.70 15.19 -7.85
C GLN A 135 2.44 16.32 -8.61
N ARG A 136 3.72 16.54 -8.32
CA ARG A 136 4.53 17.55 -9.02
C ARG A 136 4.58 17.33 -10.54
N ALA A 137 4.51 16.07 -10.97
CA ALA A 137 4.59 15.73 -12.38
C ALA A 137 3.27 16.09 -13.08
N GLU A 138 2.14 16.00 -12.38
CA GLU A 138 0.85 16.49 -12.86
C GLU A 138 0.86 18.01 -12.96
N GLU A 139 1.30 18.70 -11.91
CA GLU A 139 1.41 20.17 -11.88
C GLU A 139 2.27 20.68 -13.03
N LYS A 140 3.43 20.06 -13.26
CA LYS A 140 4.30 20.39 -14.40
C LYS A 140 3.62 20.14 -15.75
N MET A 141 2.88 19.04 -15.89
CA MET A 141 2.13 18.78 -17.13
C MET A 141 1.03 19.81 -17.36
N ILE A 142 0.33 20.26 -16.31
CA ILE A 142 -0.66 21.33 -16.39
C ILE A 142 0.01 22.62 -16.86
N ASP A 143 1.13 23.00 -16.27
CA ASP A 143 1.89 24.20 -16.66
C ASP A 143 2.37 24.10 -18.12
N ASP A 144 2.91 22.96 -18.53
CA ASP A 144 3.36 22.74 -19.90
C ASP A 144 2.19 22.83 -20.91
N ILE A 145 0.98 22.39 -20.54
CA ILE A 145 -0.23 22.53 -21.37
C ILE A 145 -0.64 24.02 -21.46
N ILE A 146 -0.72 24.72 -20.33
CA ILE A 146 -1.11 26.14 -20.27
C ILE A 146 -0.16 27.01 -21.11
N ASN A 147 1.14 26.72 -21.04
CA ASN A 147 2.17 27.45 -21.78
C ASN A 147 2.32 26.99 -23.24
N GLY A 148 1.52 26.02 -23.69
CA GLY A 148 1.55 25.52 -25.07
C GLY A 148 2.75 24.63 -25.43
N LEU A 149 3.53 24.19 -24.43
CA LEU A 149 4.64 23.23 -24.59
C LEU A 149 4.11 21.81 -24.83
N LEU A 150 3.04 21.41 -24.13
CA LEU A 150 2.28 20.19 -24.39
C LEU A 150 0.97 20.56 -25.10
N ASN A 151 1.04 20.74 -26.42
CA ASN A 151 -0.08 21.24 -27.23
C ASN A 151 -0.79 20.19 -28.10
N THR A 152 -0.39 18.91 -28.00
CA THR A 152 -1.07 17.80 -28.70
C THR A 152 -1.40 16.64 -27.75
N ILE A 153 -2.43 15.87 -28.11
CA ILE A 153 -2.82 14.67 -27.37
C ILE A 153 -1.70 13.62 -27.40
N GLU A 154 -0.97 13.52 -28.51
CA GLU A 154 0.18 12.62 -28.66
C GLU A 154 1.32 13.00 -27.70
N ALA A 155 1.59 14.28 -27.50
CA ALA A 155 2.59 14.75 -26.56
C ALA A 155 2.20 14.42 -25.11
N VAL A 156 0.94 14.66 -24.74
CA VAL A 156 0.40 14.31 -23.41
C VAL A 156 0.49 12.80 -23.17
N ASN A 157 0.06 11.98 -24.14
CA ASN A 157 0.14 10.52 -24.05
C ASN A 157 1.59 10.03 -23.96
N SER A 158 2.52 10.66 -24.68
CA SER A 158 3.95 10.35 -24.59
C SER A 158 4.48 10.66 -23.21
N ARG A 159 4.00 11.73 -22.57
CA ARG A 159 4.41 12.07 -21.21
C ARG A 159 3.89 11.08 -20.17
N PHE A 160 2.65 10.63 -20.29
CA PHE A 160 2.12 9.54 -19.44
C PHE A 160 2.93 8.25 -19.58
N LYS A 161 3.31 7.86 -20.80
CA LYS A 161 4.16 6.68 -21.04
C LYS A 161 5.56 6.83 -20.46
N ALA A 162 6.14 8.02 -20.51
CA ALA A 162 7.44 8.30 -19.90
C ALA A 162 7.38 8.15 -18.37
N LEU A 163 6.32 8.69 -17.74
CA LEU A 163 6.10 8.55 -16.29
C LEU A 163 5.94 7.08 -15.87
N ASP A 164 5.24 6.28 -16.68
CA ASP A 164 5.10 4.83 -16.44
C ASP A 164 6.44 4.10 -16.57
N ALA A 165 7.23 4.44 -17.59
CA ALA A 165 8.54 3.85 -17.80
C ALA A 165 9.49 4.16 -16.62
N ASP A 166 9.39 5.37 -16.07
CA ASP A 166 10.17 5.83 -14.92
C ASP A 166 9.56 5.45 -13.57
N TYR A 167 8.38 4.79 -13.55
CA TYR A 167 7.60 4.52 -12.34
C TYR A 167 8.42 3.84 -11.24
N ASN A 168 9.26 2.86 -11.59
CA ASN A 168 10.06 2.15 -10.59
C ASN A 168 11.09 3.05 -9.90
N GLU A 169 11.72 3.97 -10.63
CA GLU A 169 12.71 4.91 -10.09
C GLU A 169 12.02 6.03 -9.29
N LEU A 170 10.91 6.56 -9.81
CA LEU A 170 10.09 7.54 -9.07
C LEU A 170 9.59 6.93 -7.75
N ARG A 171 9.07 5.70 -7.80
CA ARG A 171 8.65 4.96 -6.61
C ARG A 171 9.82 4.76 -5.65
N TRP A 172 11.01 4.44 -6.15
CA TRP A 172 12.20 4.26 -5.31
C TRP A 172 12.61 5.55 -4.60
N SER A 173 12.66 6.68 -5.32
CA SER A 173 12.91 8.00 -4.76
C SER A 173 12.00 8.33 -3.57
N TRP A 174 10.70 8.06 -3.71
CA TRP A 174 9.74 8.19 -2.61
C TRP A 174 9.95 7.19 -1.48
N SER A 175 10.13 5.91 -1.84
CA SER A 175 10.29 4.80 -0.88
C SER A 175 11.50 5.00 0.01
N TYR A 176 12.61 5.44 -0.58
CA TYR A 176 13.87 5.67 0.11
C TYR A 176 13.65 6.63 1.27
N ARG A 177 13.02 7.80 1.02
CA ARG A 177 12.71 8.78 2.06
C ARG A 177 11.86 8.20 3.18
N ILE A 178 10.77 7.52 2.84
CA ILE A 178 9.86 6.93 3.83
C ILE A 178 10.53 5.85 4.66
N ILE A 179 11.42 5.04 4.06
CA ILE A 179 12.18 4.03 4.79
C ILE A 179 13.10 4.70 5.82
N LEU A 180 13.86 5.71 5.39
CA LEU A 180 14.74 6.47 6.29
C LEU A 180 13.95 7.06 7.47
N ASP A 181 12.83 7.74 7.17
CA ASP A 181 11.97 8.38 8.18
C ASP A 181 11.34 7.36 9.14
N TYR A 182 10.81 6.24 8.63
CA TYR A 182 10.15 5.22 9.44
C TYR A 182 11.12 4.54 10.40
N TYR A 183 12.35 4.29 9.94
CA TYR A 183 13.36 3.57 10.70
C TYR A 183 14.30 4.47 11.51
N GLY A 184 14.18 5.79 11.36
CA GLY A 184 15.02 6.79 12.04
C GLY A 184 16.49 6.67 11.68
N ILE A 185 16.79 6.45 10.39
CA ILE A 185 18.14 6.25 9.86
C ILE A 185 18.42 7.26 8.75
N ASP A 186 19.68 7.67 8.59
CA ASP A 186 20.10 8.62 7.56
C ASP A 186 20.45 7.94 6.23
N GLU A 187 20.79 6.66 6.25
CA GLU A 187 21.15 5.85 5.08
C GLU A 187 20.78 4.38 5.24
N LEU A 188 20.72 3.65 4.12
CA LEU A 188 20.46 2.22 4.08
C LEU A 188 21.78 1.43 4.20
N THR A 189 22.23 1.19 5.42
CA THR A 189 23.33 0.24 5.68
C THR A 189 22.88 -1.21 5.51
N ASP A 190 23.83 -2.14 5.42
CA ASP A 190 23.53 -3.57 5.36
C ASP A 190 22.74 -4.04 6.59
N GLU A 191 23.05 -3.52 7.78
CA GLU A 191 22.31 -3.81 9.01
C GLU A 191 20.88 -3.27 8.97
N ALA A 192 20.68 -2.06 8.44
CA ALA A 192 19.35 -1.48 8.28
C ALA A 192 18.52 -2.31 7.29
N VAL A 193 19.12 -2.71 6.17
CA VAL A 193 18.50 -3.58 5.17
C VAL A 193 18.08 -4.92 5.77
N GLU A 194 18.94 -5.57 6.54
CA GLU A 194 18.61 -6.84 7.20
C GLU A 194 17.48 -6.67 8.23
N ARG A 195 17.49 -5.57 9.00
CA ARG A 195 16.38 -5.24 9.91
C ARG A 195 15.07 -5.07 9.16
N ILE A 196 15.07 -4.33 8.05
CA ILE A 196 13.88 -4.12 7.22
C ILE A 196 13.37 -5.44 6.64
N HIS A 197 14.29 -6.33 6.24
CA HIS A 197 13.96 -7.66 5.75
C HIS A 197 13.24 -8.51 6.82
N GLN A 198 13.76 -8.54 8.04
CA GLN A 198 13.15 -9.27 9.15
C GLN A 198 11.76 -8.73 9.52
N ASP A 199 11.62 -7.41 9.55
CA ASP A 199 10.34 -6.73 9.77
C ASP A 199 9.33 -7.06 8.65
N TYR A 200 9.80 -7.09 7.39
CA TYR A 200 8.99 -7.48 6.23
C TYR A 200 8.50 -8.93 6.33
N VAL A 201 9.38 -9.89 6.64
CA VAL A 201 9.00 -11.31 6.77
C VAL A 201 8.01 -11.49 7.91
N THR A 202 8.26 -10.87 9.06
CA THR A 202 7.35 -10.92 10.21
C THR A 202 5.97 -10.36 9.84
N ALA A 203 5.93 -9.18 9.22
CA ALA A 203 4.69 -8.54 8.81
C ALA A 203 3.93 -9.37 7.75
N ARG A 204 4.63 -9.98 6.78
CA ARG A 204 4.03 -10.86 5.77
C ARG A 204 3.39 -12.09 6.37
N ARG A 205 4.10 -12.79 7.27
CA ARG A 205 3.56 -13.98 7.95
C ARG A 205 2.33 -13.65 8.77
N GLU A 206 2.39 -12.55 9.50
CA GLU A 206 1.25 -12.10 10.29
C GLU A 206 0.05 -11.73 9.41
N TRP A 207 0.29 -11.03 8.30
CA TRP A 207 -0.75 -10.68 7.34
C TRP A 207 -1.42 -11.92 6.72
N ILE A 208 -0.62 -12.92 6.32
CA ILE A 208 -1.12 -14.20 5.79
C ILE A 208 -1.94 -14.95 6.85
N ALA A 209 -1.48 -14.98 8.10
CA ALA A 209 -2.21 -15.62 9.19
C ALA A 209 -3.57 -14.95 9.45
N LEU A 210 -3.63 -13.62 9.41
CA LEU A 210 -4.89 -12.87 9.55
C LEU A 210 -5.86 -13.13 8.38
N ILE A 211 -5.35 -13.23 7.15
CA ILE A 211 -6.20 -13.57 5.99
C ILE A 211 -6.73 -15.00 6.11
N ARG A 212 -5.93 -15.93 6.65
CA ARG A 212 -6.39 -17.30 6.92
C ARG A 212 -7.50 -17.32 7.97
N GLU A 213 -7.32 -16.59 9.08
CA GLU A 213 -8.35 -16.44 10.12
C GLU A 213 -9.64 -15.86 9.54
N ASP A 214 -9.55 -14.88 8.64
CA ASP A 214 -10.71 -14.31 7.95
C ASP A 214 -11.43 -15.35 7.07
N ALA A 215 -10.68 -16.18 6.32
CA ALA A 215 -11.25 -17.27 5.51
C ALA A 215 -11.93 -18.36 6.36
N GLU A 216 -11.33 -18.74 7.47
CA GLU A 216 -11.90 -19.70 8.43
C GLU A 216 -13.21 -19.15 9.04
N ASN A 217 -13.26 -17.84 9.30
CA ASN A 217 -14.47 -17.18 9.76
C ASN A 217 -15.56 -17.16 8.68
N GLU A 218 -15.24 -16.83 7.42
CA GLU A 218 -16.21 -16.91 6.29
C GLU A 218 -16.78 -18.33 6.14
N TYR A 219 -15.96 -19.36 6.26
CA TYR A 219 -16.41 -20.77 6.27
C TYR A 219 -17.33 -21.06 7.46
N THR A 220 -16.95 -20.64 8.67
CA THR A 220 -17.75 -20.87 9.89
C THR A 220 -19.12 -20.20 9.83
N LEU A 221 -19.21 -19.06 9.13
CA LEU A 221 -20.47 -18.34 8.90
C LEU A 221 -21.31 -18.95 7.76
N GLY A 222 -20.77 -19.92 7.02
CA GLY A 222 -21.43 -20.58 5.89
C GLY A 222 -21.36 -19.78 4.58
N ASP A 223 -20.45 -18.81 4.47
CA ASP A 223 -20.29 -17.99 3.26
C ASP A 223 -19.53 -18.73 2.14
N ILE A 224 -18.73 -19.75 2.49
CA ILE A 224 -17.97 -20.58 1.57
C ILE A 224 -18.00 -22.06 1.99
N ASP A 225 -17.84 -22.96 1.03
CA ASP A 225 -17.71 -24.41 1.29
C ASP A 225 -16.27 -24.80 1.61
N ARG A 226 -16.10 -26.00 2.19
CA ARG A 226 -14.79 -26.50 2.64
C ARG A 226 -13.75 -26.60 1.53
N GLU A 227 -14.16 -27.01 0.33
CA GLU A 227 -13.28 -27.10 -0.84
C GLU A 227 -12.69 -25.74 -1.22
N VAL A 228 -13.50 -24.67 -1.13
CA VAL A 228 -13.05 -23.29 -1.40
C VAL A 228 -12.07 -22.82 -0.35
N LEU A 229 -12.30 -23.16 0.92
CA LEU A 229 -11.36 -22.85 2.02
C LEU A 229 -10.02 -23.56 1.81
N ASP A 230 -10.05 -24.86 1.51
CA ASP A 230 -8.84 -25.68 1.32
C ASP A 230 -8.01 -25.18 0.13
N ASP A 231 -8.65 -24.86 -1.00
CA ASP A 231 -7.99 -24.26 -2.16
C ASP A 231 -7.34 -22.91 -1.84
N PHE A 232 -8.04 -22.09 -1.05
CA PHE A 232 -7.55 -20.77 -0.64
C PHE A 232 -6.35 -20.88 0.31
N VAL A 233 -6.42 -21.78 1.28
CA VAL A 233 -5.32 -22.09 2.20
C VAL A 233 -4.08 -22.57 1.43
N ASN A 234 -4.26 -23.49 0.48
CA ASN A 234 -3.18 -23.98 -0.38
C ASN A 234 -2.53 -22.85 -1.20
N LEU A 235 -3.31 -21.86 -1.63
CA LEU A 235 -2.79 -20.67 -2.31
C LEU A 235 -1.97 -19.77 -1.36
N LEU A 236 -2.42 -19.60 -0.12
CA LEU A 236 -1.70 -18.82 0.89
C LEU A 236 -0.37 -19.47 1.30
N ASP A 237 -0.31 -20.80 1.39
CA ASP A 237 0.92 -21.51 1.75
C ASP A 237 2.05 -21.26 0.75
N ARG A 238 1.71 -21.08 -0.55
CA ARG A 238 2.67 -20.72 -1.60
C ARG A 238 3.19 -19.29 -1.48
N GLU A 239 2.56 -18.41 -0.69
CA GLU A 239 3.09 -17.06 -0.45
C GLU A 239 4.34 -17.08 0.42
N VAL A 240 4.49 -18.10 1.28
CA VAL A 240 5.65 -18.26 2.16
C VAL A 240 6.93 -18.50 1.33
N ASP A 241 6.81 -19.09 0.14
CA ASP A 241 7.94 -19.31 -0.78
C ASP A 241 8.55 -18.00 -1.30
N PHE A 242 7.75 -16.92 -1.37
CA PHE A 242 8.24 -15.59 -1.79
C PHE A 242 9.00 -14.86 -0.68
N GLU A 243 8.98 -15.35 0.56
CA GLU A 243 9.72 -14.77 1.67
C GLU A 243 11.24 -14.97 1.49
N ASN A 244 11.65 -16.16 1.05
CA ASN A 244 13.06 -16.60 0.96
C ASN A 244 13.80 -16.12 -0.30
N GLN A 245 13.12 -15.43 -1.22
CA GLN A 245 13.81 -14.82 -2.37
C GLN A 245 14.71 -13.69 -1.85
N LYS A 246 16.04 -13.86 -2.05
CA LYS A 246 17.05 -12.86 -1.66
C LYS A 246 16.62 -11.48 -2.13
N LEU A 247 16.63 -10.54 -1.19
CA LEU A 247 16.70 -9.13 -1.51
C LEU A 247 18.02 -8.94 -2.27
N TYR A 248 17.91 -8.61 -3.56
CA TYR A 248 19.01 -8.31 -4.50
C TYR A 248 20.06 -9.43 -4.71
N MET A 249 20.51 -9.60 -5.96
CA MET A 249 21.78 -10.25 -6.29
C MET A 249 22.81 -9.19 -6.61
#